data_AF-A0A1H3B2V0-F1
#
_entry.id   AF-A0A1H3B2V0-F1
#
_cell.length_a   1.000
_cell.length_b   1.000
_cell.length_c   1.000
_cell.angle_alpha   90.00
_cell.angle_beta   90.00
_cell.angle_gamma   90.00
#
_symmetry.space_group_name_H-M   'P 1'
#
loop_
_entity.id
_entity.type
_entity.pdbx_description
1 polymer ?
#
loop_
_entity_poly.entity_id
_entity_poly.type
_entity_poly.pdbx_seq_one_letter_code
_entity_poly.pdbx_strand_id
1 'polypeptide(L)'
;MYRLRLYSVRHARTFEWIYKRVESVMVSLDPFFRWVGYNRVERPVALVERGVKSLLFDCKMCGQCVLSSTGMSCPMNCPKQLRNGPCGGVRPGEFCEVKPEMKCVWALAWDGASRMREGSDRIKEVLPPVEHGLSGSSSWLRVSRELAAQRREVKDNARTTLAEAFSGARSIEPASAPLAEEPEKAVDRSSGT
;
A
#
# COMPACT_ATOMS: atom_id res chain seq x y z
N MET A 1 -20.17 9.44 8.08
CA MET A 1 -19.39 8.55 7.19
C MET A 1 -19.37 9.04 5.74
N TYR A 2 -20.50 9.11 5.02
CA TYR A 2 -20.51 9.41 3.58
C TYR A 2 -19.84 10.75 3.19
N ARG A 3 -20.05 11.83 3.94
CA ARG A 3 -19.41 13.14 3.68
C ARG A 3 -17.88 13.09 3.79
N LEU A 4 -17.34 12.32 4.76
CA LEU A 4 -15.90 12.16 4.95
C LEU A 4 -15.28 11.37 3.80
N ARG A 5 -15.94 10.31 3.33
CA ARG A 5 -15.52 9.58 2.14
C ARG A 5 -15.41 10.49 0.91
N LEU A 6 -16.42 11.34 0.67
CA LEU A 6 -16.38 12.31 -0.44
C LEU A 6 -15.26 13.34 -0.25
N TYR A 7 -15.01 13.76 1.00
CA TYR A 7 -13.90 14.65 1.32
C TYR A 7 -12.54 14.01 0.99
N SER A 8 -12.35 12.73 1.34
CA SER A 8 -11.12 11.98 1.03
C SER A 8 -10.85 11.88 -0.47
N VAL A 9 -11.89 11.65 -1.28
CA VAL A 9 -11.78 11.61 -2.76
C VAL A 9 -11.41 12.98 -3.31
N ARG A 10 -12.06 14.06 -2.86
CA ARG A 10 -11.75 15.43 -3.32
C ARG A 10 -10.32 15.86 -2.99
N HIS A 11 -9.77 15.38 -1.88
CA HIS A 11 -8.42 15.66 -1.42
C HIS A 11 -7.47 14.48 -1.68
N ALA A 12 -7.76 13.65 -2.69
CA ALA A 12 -7.03 12.40 -2.93
C ALA A 12 -5.51 12.61 -3.08
N ARG A 13 -5.06 13.74 -3.65
CA ARG A 13 -3.64 14.09 -3.76
C ARG A 13 -2.95 14.25 -2.40
N THR A 14 -3.59 14.93 -1.45
CA THR A 14 -3.06 15.10 -0.10
C THR A 14 -3.03 13.76 0.64
N PHE A 15 -4.10 12.97 0.51
CA PHE A 15 -4.15 11.65 1.11
C PHE A 15 -3.17 10.66 0.47
N GLU A 16 -2.87 10.77 -0.83
CA GLU A 16 -1.80 10.01 -1.50
C GLU A 16 -0.44 10.32 -0.87
N TRP A 17 -0.15 11.61 -0.68
CA TRP A 17 1.10 12.03 -0.05
C TRP A 17 1.22 11.51 1.40
N ILE A 18 0.15 11.65 2.19
CA ILE A 18 0.09 11.10 3.56
C ILE A 18 0.29 9.59 3.54
N TYR A 19 -0.42 8.88 2.64
CA TYR A 19 -0.33 7.43 2.51
C TYR A 19 1.09 6.98 2.20
N LYS A 20 1.75 7.60 1.21
CA LYS A 20 3.15 7.32 0.85
C LYS A 20 4.11 7.60 2.00
N ARG A 21 3.86 8.65 2.80
CA ARG A 21 4.67 8.98 3.97
C ARG A 21 4.51 7.94 5.09
N VAL A 22 3.27 7.56 5.41
CA VAL A 22 2.98 6.52 6.40
C VAL A 22 3.59 5.18 5.97
N GLU A 23 3.41 4.78 4.71
CA GLU A 23 4.00 3.57 4.16
C GLU A 23 5.52 3.56 4.30
N SER A 24 6.20 4.66 3.93
CA SER A 24 7.65 4.79 4.07
C SER A 24 8.13 4.67 5.52
N VAL A 25 7.40 5.28 6.46
CA VAL A 25 7.67 5.16 7.91
C VAL A 25 7.50 3.72 8.36
N MET A 26 6.41 3.05 7.97
CA MET A 26 6.15 1.67 8.36
C MET A 26 7.22 0.71 7.84
N VAL A 27 7.62 0.83 6.57
CA VAL A 27 8.69 0.01 6.00
C VAL A 27 10.01 0.26 6.72
N SER A 28 10.30 1.49 7.11
CA SER A 28 11.50 1.82 7.90
C SER A 28 11.47 1.22 9.31
N LEU A 29 10.28 0.98 9.86
CA LEU A 29 10.07 0.31 11.15
C LEU A 29 10.01 -1.23 11.05
N ASP A 30 10.16 -1.83 9.85
CA ASP A 30 10.18 -3.29 9.67
C ASP A 30 11.20 -4.02 10.57
N PRO A 31 12.45 -3.55 10.77
CA PRO A 31 13.40 -4.22 11.65
C PRO A 31 12.88 -4.32 13.09
N PHE A 32 12.21 -3.26 13.55
CA PHE A 32 11.56 -3.25 14.87
C PHE A 32 10.37 -4.22 14.92
N PHE A 33 9.51 -4.23 13.91
CA PHE A 33 8.39 -5.18 13.85
C PHE A 33 8.85 -6.64 13.81
N ARG A 34 9.96 -6.94 13.14
CA ARG A 34 10.59 -8.26 13.14
C ARG A 34 11.15 -8.63 14.51
N TRP A 35 11.80 -7.69 15.19
CA TRP A 35 12.37 -7.90 16.52
C TRP A 35 11.29 -8.18 17.58
N VAL A 36 10.21 -7.39 17.61
CA VAL A 36 9.07 -7.62 18.54
C VAL A 36 8.26 -8.88 18.16
N GLY A 37 8.18 -9.15 16.86
CA GLY A 37 7.40 -10.21 16.26
C GLY A 37 6.04 -9.72 15.74
N TYR A 38 5.80 -9.94 14.46
CA TYR A 38 4.59 -9.50 13.75
C TYR A 38 3.26 -9.90 14.45
N ASN A 39 3.19 -11.12 15.00
CA ASN A 39 1.99 -11.60 15.69
C ASN A 39 1.59 -10.74 16.91
N ARG A 40 2.56 -10.13 17.59
CA ARG A 40 2.30 -9.28 18.77
C ARG A 40 1.87 -7.88 18.36
N VAL A 41 2.41 -7.37 17.25
CA VAL A 41 2.15 -6.01 16.74
C VAL A 41 0.85 -5.97 15.91
N GLU A 42 0.42 -7.10 15.34
CA GLU A 42 -0.77 -7.20 14.49
C GLU A 42 -2.03 -6.65 15.15
N ARG A 43 -2.36 -7.11 16.36
CA ARG A 43 -3.59 -6.71 17.06
C ARG A 43 -3.68 -5.22 17.37
N PRO A 44 -2.67 -4.59 18.01
CA PRO A 44 -2.75 -3.16 18.30
C PRO A 44 -2.76 -2.32 17.02
N VAL A 45 -1.95 -2.66 16.01
CA VAL A 45 -1.94 -1.92 14.75
C VAL A 45 -3.24 -2.08 13.98
N ALA A 46 -3.82 -3.29 13.93
CA ALA A 46 -5.12 -3.51 13.29
C ALA A 46 -6.24 -2.70 13.96
N LEU A 47 -6.17 -2.47 15.28
CA LEU A 47 -7.15 -1.65 16.00
C LEU A 47 -7.00 -0.17 15.66
N VAL A 48 -5.76 0.35 15.65
CA VAL A 48 -5.47 1.72 15.21
C VAL A 48 -5.86 1.93 13.75
N GLU A 49 -5.48 0.99 12.88
CA GLU A 49 -5.82 0.98 11.46
C GLU A 49 -7.34 1.03 11.27
N ARG A 50 -8.08 0.19 11.99
CA ARG A 50 -9.55 0.19 11.95
C ARG A 50 -10.11 1.55 12.36
N GLY A 51 -9.67 2.12 13.47
CA GLY A 51 -10.14 3.44 13.92
C GLY A 51 -9.90 4.54 12.88
N VAL A 52 -8.65 4.66 12.41
CA VAL A 52 -8.25 5.69 11.44
C VAL A 52 -8.95 5.49 10.10
N LYS A 53 -8.93 4.27 9.54
CA LYS A 53 -9.47 4.00 8.21
C LYS A 53 -10.99 3.97 8.17
N SER A 54 -11.66 3.49 9.21
CA SER A 54 -13.13 3.53 9.28
C SER A 54 -13.64 4.96 9.37
N LEU A 55 -12.96 5.84 10.13
CA LEU A 55 -13.33 7.26 10.22
C LEU A 55 -13.16 7.99 8.89
N LEU A 56 -11.99 7.84 8.25
CA LEU A 56 -11.64 8.61 7.06
C LEU A 56 -12.28 8.06 5.77
N PHE A 57 -12.23 6.74 5.56
CA PHE A 57 -12.54 6.13 4.26
C PHE A 57 -13.76 5.20 4.29
N ASP A 58 -14.45 5.09 5.43
CA ASP A 58 -15.49 4.08 5.66
C ASP A 58 -14.97 2.65 5.36
N CYS A 59 -13.76 2.35 5.83
CA CYS A 59 -13.11 1.09 5.58
C CYS A 59 -13.86 -0.10 6.22
N LYS A 60 -14.00 -1.18 5.44
CA LYS A 60 -14.62 -2.45 5.86
C LYS A 60 -13.63 -3.51 6.34
N MET A 61 -12.36 -3.13 6.55
CA MET A 61 -11.30 -4.02 7.05
C MET A 61 -11.18 -5.34 6.27
N CYS A 62 -11.18 -5.30 4.93
CA CYS A 62 -11.00 -6.49 4.08
C CYS A 62 -9.56 -7.06 4.12
N GLY A 63 -8.63 -6.45 4.86
CA GLY A 63 -7.22 -6.84 4.92
C GLY A 63 -6.38 -6.46 3.68
N GLN A 64 -7.00 -6.09 2.57
CA GLN A 64 -6.32 -5.77 1.31
C GLN A 64 -6.70 -4.37 0.83
N CYS A 65 -6.06 -3.35 1.41
CA CYS A 65 -6.31 -1.95 1.10
C CYS A 65 -5.76 -1.58 -0.28
N VAL A 66 -6.58 -0.90 -1.08
CA VAL A 66 -6.24 -0.47 -2.46
C VAL A 66 -6.52 1.01 -2.71
N LEU A 67 -6.65 1.81 -1.65
CA LEU A 67 -6.98 3.24 -1.71
C LEU A 67 -5.99 4.06 -2.56
N SER A 68 -4.72 3.65 -2.56
CA SER A 68 -3.66 4.26 -3.37
C SER A 68 -3.83 4.06 -4.88
N SER A 69 -4.67 3.11 -5.30
CA SER A 69 -4.98 2.85 -6.70
C SER A 69 -6.39 3.30 -7.07
N THR A 70 -7.31 3.33 -6.09
CA THR A 70 -8.73 3.65 -6.31
C THR A 70 -9.11 5.06 -5.86
N GLY A 71 -8.20 6.03 -5.97
CA GLY A 71 -8.54 7.45 -5.76
C GLY A 71 -9.02 7.78 -4.34
N MET A 72 -8.53 7.06 -3.32
CA MET A 72 -9.02 7.16 -1.94
C MET A 72 -10.51 6.78 -1.75
N SER A 73 -11.11 6.11 -2.74
CA SER A 73 -12.45 5.52 -2.67
C SER A 73 -12.33 4.02 -2.39
N CYS A 74 -12.80 3.55 -1.24
CA CYS A 74 -12.73 2.12 -0.91
C CYS A 74 -13.76 1.30 -1.72
N PRO A 75 -13.34 0.31 -2.55
CA PRO A 75 -14.25 -0.49 -3.38
C PRO A 75 -15.24 -1.33 -2.55
N MET A 76 -14.88 -1.66 -1.31
CA MET A 76 -15.76 -2.41 -0.38
C MET A 76 -17.00 -1.62 0.05
N ASN A 77 -17.08 -0.32 -0.24
CA ASN A 77 -18.30 0.47 -0.07
C ASN A 77 -19.32 0.26 -1.19
N CYS A 78 -18.98 -0.51 -2.23
CA CYS A 78 -19.92 -0.90 -3.26
C CYS A 78 -20.92 -1.92 -2.69
N PRO A 79 -22.24 -1.74 -2.86
CA PRO A 79 -23.23 -2.73 -2.44
C PRO A 79 -22.99 -4.12 -3.02
N LYS A 80 -22.35 -4.18 -4.20
CA LYS A 80 -21.98 -5.42 -4.91
C LYS A 80 -20.59 -5.95 -4.52
N GLN A 81 -19.88 -5.26 -3.63
CA GLN A 81 -18.50 -5.58 -3.19
C GLN A 81 -17.50 -5.81 -4.35
N LEU A 82 -17.71 -5.12 -5.48
CA LEU A 82 -16.88 -5.26 -6.67
C LEU A 82 -15.52 -4.59 -6.48
N ARG A 83 -14.46 -5.39 -6.48
CA ARG A 83 -13.08 -4.91 -6.39
C ARG A 83 -12.61 -4.21 -7.65
N ASN A 84 -13.13 -4.59 -8.82
CA ASN A 84 -12.87 -3.98 -10.12
C ASN A 84 -14.22 -3.52 -10.71
N GLY A 85 -14.25 -2.37 -11.37
CA GLY A 85 -15.47 -1.79 -11.92
C GLY A 85 -15.17 -0.73 -12.98
N PRO A 86 -16.17 0.09 -13.38
CA PRO A 86 -17.56 0.07 -12.91
C PRO A 86 -18.35 -1.16 -13.38
N CYS A 87 -19.52 -1.41 -12.77
CA CYS A 87 -20.39 -2.56 -13.06
C CYS A 87 -21.38 -2.35 -14.21
N GLY A 88 -21.21 -1.31 -15.02
CA GLY A 88 -22.16 -0.93 -16.08
C GLY A 88 -23.41 -0.17 -15.61
N GLY A 89 -23.95 -0.45 -14.42
CA GLY A 89 -25.14 0.26 -13.91
C GLY A 89 -24.88 1.60 -13.22
N VAL A 90 -24.00 2.44 -13.75
CA VAL A 90 -23.83 3.81 -13.24
C VAL A 90 -24.98 4.66 -13.79
N ARG A 91 -25.80 5.22 -12.91
CA ARG A 91 -26.94 6.07 -13.28
C ARG A 91 -26.47 7.48 -13.69
N PRO A 92 -27.30 8.24 -14.44
CA PRO A 92 -27.03 9.64 -14.75
C PRO A 92 -26.66 10.44 -13.49
N GLY A 93 -25.67 11.32 -13.59
CA GLY A 93 -25.12 12.01 -12.43
C GLY A 93 -24.21 11.14 -11.55
N GLU A 94 -23.68 10.03 -12.06
CA GLU A 94 -22.72 9.13 -11.40
C GLU A 94 -23.26 8.41 -10.15
N PHE A 95 -24.56 8.15 -10.10
CA PHE A 95 -25.19 7.46 -8.96
C PHE A 95 -25.17 5.93 -9.11
N CYS A 96 -25.28 5.21 -8.00
CA CYS A 96 -25.29 3.75 -7.99
C CYS A 96 -26.65 3.19 -8.44
N GLU A 97 -26.67 2.05 -9.15
CA GLU A 97 -27.94 1.38 -9.49
C GLU A 97 -28.71 0.87 -8.27
N VAL A 98 -27.98 0.34 -7.27
CA VAL A 98 -28.58 -0.41 -6.15
C VAL A 98 -29.06 0.55 -5.06
N LYS A 99 -28.30 1.64 -4.87
CA LYS A 99 -28.55 2.67 -3.87
C LYS A 99 -28.56 4.04 -4.56
N PRO A 100 -29.72 4.50 -5.06
CA PRO A 100 -29.81 5.71 -5.89
C PRO A 100 -29.31 6.99 -5.21
N GLU A 101 -29.35 7.03 -3.88
CA GLU A 101 -28.92 8.16 -3.04
C GLU A 101 -27.39 8.28 -2.90
N MET A 102 -26.62 7.27 -3.29
CA MET A 102 -25.16 7.29 -3.23
C MET A 102 -24.50 7.39 -4.60
N LYS A 103 -23.39 8.14 -4.65
CA LYS A 103 -22.49 8.16 -5.80
C LYS A 103 -21.84 6.79 -5.97
N CYS A 104 -21.71 6.38 -7.22
CA CYS A 104 -20.99 5.18 -7.62
C CYS A 104 -19.57 5.23 -7.05
N VAL A 105 -19.17 4.14 -6.38
CA VAL A 105 -17.84 4.02 -5.75
C VAL A 105 -16.73 4.10 -6.78
N TRP A 106 -16.97 3.55 -7.97
CA TRP A 106 -16.02 3.54 -9.07
C TRP A 106 -15.94 4.87 -9.82
N ALA A 107 -17.06 5.60 -9.94
CA ALA A 107 -17.01 6.97 -10.46
C ALA A 107 -16.17 7.86 -9.53
N LEU A 108 -16.36 7.74 -8.22
CA LEU A 108 -15.54 8.44 -7.22
C LEU A 108 -14.08 7.96 -7.21
N ALA A 109 -13.83 6.67 -7.44
CA ALA A 109 -12.47 6.16 -7.56
C ALA A 109 -11.75 6.79 -8.75
N TRP A 110 -12.43 6.93 -9.89
CA TRP A 110 -11.89 7.57 -11.08
C TRP A 110 -11.64 9.08 -10.88
N ASP A 111 -12.61 9.81 -10.31
CA ASP A 111 -12.43 11.23 -9.95
C ASP A 111 -11.25 11.42 -8.99
N GLY A 112 -11.16 10.61 -7.93
CA GLY A 112 -10.04 10.67 -6.99
C GLY A 112 -8.70 10.30 -7.61
N ALA A 113 -8.64 9.25 -8.43
CA ALA A 113 -7.43 8.78 -9.07
C ALA A 113 -6.89 9.81 -10.07
N SER A 114 -7.78 10.52 -10.78
CA SER A 114 -7.41 11.60 -11.70
C SER A 114 -6.73 12.79 -11.00
N ARG A 115 -6.95 12.95 -9.70
CA ARG A 115 -6.35 14.01 -8.87
C ARG A 115 -5.00 13.61 -8.27
N MET A 116 -4.70 12.32 -8.25
CA MET A 116 -3.46 11.76 -7.70
C MET A 116 -2.33 11.82 -8.73
N ARG A 117 -1.07 11.76 -8.27
CA ARG A 117 0.10 11.81 -9.14
C ARG A 117 0.22 10.57 -10.02
N GLU A 118 0.03 9.39 -9.43
CA GLU A 118 0.14 8.09 -10.12
C GLU A 118 -1.22 7.37 -10.20
N GLY A 119 -2.30 8.00 -9.72
CA GLY A 119 -3.61 7.34 -9.62
C GLY A 119 -4.20 6.99 -10.96
N SER A 120 -4.12 7.90 -11.95
CA SER A 120 -4.66 7.69 -13.30
C SER A 120 -4.11 6.45 -14.01
N ASP A 121 -2.87 6.07 -13.71
CA ASP A 121 -2.27 4.86 -14.28
C ASP A 121 -2.59 3.63 -13.43
N ARG A 122 -2.46 3.74 -12.10
CA ARG A 122 -2.75 2.64 -11.17
C ARG A 122 -4.20 2.17 -11.21
N ILE A 123 -5.16 3.02 -11.52
CA ILE A 123 -6.58 2.64 -11.56
C ILE A 123 -6.94 1.78 -12.79
N LYS A 124 -6.10 1.79 -13.82
CA LYS A 124 -6.28 0.96 -15.03
C LYS A 124 -5.84 -0.49 -14.79
N GLU A 125 -5.00 -0.71 -13.79
CA GLU A 125 -4.51 -2.03 -13.42
C GLU A 125 -5.62 -2.89 -12.81
N VAL A 126 -5.82 -4.08 -13.38
CA VAL A 126 -6.81 -5.03 -12.88
C VAL A 126 -6.28 -5.69 -11.61
N LEU A 127 -6.99 -5.50 -10.50
CA LEU A 127 -6.58 -6.03 -9.21
C LEU A 127 -7.12 -7.46 -9.01
N PRO A 128 -6.40 -8.33 -8.29
CA PRO A 128 -6.91 -9.65 -7.93
C PRO A 128 -8.15 -9.54 -7.04
N PRO A 129 -9.01 -10.58 -7.00
CA PRO A 129 -10.19 -10.61 -6.13
C PRO A 129 -9.82 -10.44 -4.65
N VAL A 130 -10.80 -10.03 -3.83
CA VAL A 130 -10.61 -9.92 -2.38
C VAL A 130 -10.54 -11.33 -1.78
N GLU A 131 -9.51 -11.55 -0.96
CA GLU A 131 -9.40 -12.75 -0.15
C GLU A 131 -10.12 -12.55 1.18
N HIS A 132 -11.28 -13.18 1.35
CA HIS A 132 -12.12 -12.98 2.53
C HIS A 132 -11.53 -13.53 3.84
N GLY A 133 -10.61 -14.50 3.76
CA GLY A 133 -9.89 -15.04 4.92
C GLY A 133 -9.00 -14.01 5.63
N LEU A 134 -8.67 -12.90 4.96
CA LEU A 134 -7.86 -11.81 5.53
C LEU A 134 -8.71 -10.73 6.22
N SER A 135 -10.03 -10.90 6.28
CA SER A 135 -10.91 -9.92 6.92
C SER A 135 -10.53 -9.68 8.37
N GLY A 136 -10.48 -8.40 8.77
CA GLY A 136 -10.09 -7.98 10.11
C GLY A 136 -8.58 -7.86 10.35
N SER A 137 -7.73 -8.38 9.46
CA SER A 137 -6.26 -8.22 9.54
C SER A 137 -5.79 -6.82 9.12
N SER A 138 -4.60 -6.43 9.57
CA SER A 138 -3.97 -5.16 9.20
C SER A 138 -3.44 -5.20 7.77
N SER A 139 -3.94 -4.32 6.92
CA SER A 139 -3.33 -4.17 5.58
C SER A 139 -2.02 -3.41 5.67
N TRP A 140 -1.85 -2.53 6.66
CA TRP A 140 -0.66 -1.72 6.84
C TRP A 140 0.58 -2.57 7.17
N LEU A 141 0.47 -3.51 8.10
CA LEU A 141 1.58 -4.40 8.43
C LEU A 141 1.90 -5.37 7.29
N ARG A 142 0.88 -5.84 6.56
CA ARG A 142 1.07 -6.69 5.37
C ARG A 142 1.89 -5.97 4.29
N VAL A 143 1.45 -4.77 3.90
CA VAL A 143 2.16 -3.94 2.90
C VAL A 143 3.57 -3.62 3.37
N SER A 144 3.74 -3.25 4.65
CA SER A 144 5.05 -2.99 5.23
C SER A 144 6.00 -4.17 5.09
N ARG A 145 5.53 -5.38 5.41
CA ARG A 145 6.32 -6.61 5.31
C ARG A 145 6.68 -6.97 3.87
N GLU A 146 5.73 -6.83 2.95
CA GLU A 146 5.94 -7.10 1.52
C GLU A 146 6.96 -6.14 0.91
N LEU A 147 6.81 -4.83 1.15
CA LEU A 147 7.75 -3.82 0.65
C LEU A 147 9.14 -3.95 1.30
N ALA A 148 9.21 -4.28 2.58
CA ALA A 148 10.50 -4.54 3.24
C ALA A 148 11.19 -5.79 2.69
N ALA A 149 10.42 -6.84 2.34
CA ALA A 149 10.96 -8.03 1.68
C ALA A 149 11.51 -7.70 0.28
N GLN A 150 10.75 -6.97 -0.53
CA GLN A 150 11.18 -6.53 -1.86
C GLN A 150 12.46 -5.67 -1.80
N ARG A 151 12.55 -4.72 -0.86
CA ARG A 151 13.77 -3.91 -0.69
C ARG A 151 15.01 -4.73 -0.36
N ARG A 152 14.86 -5.80 0.44
CA ARG A 152 15.96 -6.72 0.74
C ARG A 152 16.36 -7.53 -0.49
N GLU A 153 15.40 -8.11 -1.19
CA GLU A 153 15.64 -8.87 -2.42
C GLU A 153 16.38 -8.04 -3.49
N VAL A 154 15.98 -6.78 -3.69
CA VAL A 154 16.68 -5.86 -4.61
C VAL A 154 18.13 -5.62 -4.19
N LYS A 155 18.38 -5.43 -2.89
CA LYS A 155 19.73 -5.21 -2.34
C LYS A 155 20.61 -6.45 -2.54
N ASP A 156 20.06 -7.64 -2.31
CA ASP A 156 20.76 -8.91 -2.46
C ASP A 156 21.03 -9.21 -3.94
N ASN A 157 20.08 -8.92 -4.83
CA ASN A 157 20.30 -9.00 -6.28
C ASN A 157 21.41 -8.05 -6.74
N ALA A 158 21.42 -6.79 -6.29
CA ALA A 158 22.46 -5.84 -6.64
C ALA A 158 23.87 -6.30 -6.20
N ARG A 159 23.98 -6.85 -4.97
CA ARG A 159 25.23 -7.47 -4.49
C ARG A 159 25.64 -8.67 -5.33
N THR A 160 24.67 -9.53 -5.67
CA THR A 160 24.91 -10.72 -6.49
C THR A 160 25.40 -10.33 -7.87
N THR A 161 24.75 -9.38 -8.53
CA THR A 161 25.17 -8.84 -9.84
C THR A 161 26.59 -8.25 -9.77
N LEU A 162 26.93 -7.50 -8.72
CA LEU A 162 28.29 -6.97 -8.55
C LEU A 162 29.32 -8.10 -8.39
N ALA A 163 29.01 -9.09 -7.56
CA ALA A 163 29.88 -10.24 -7.32
C ALA A 163 30.07 -11.12 -8.55
N GLU A 164 29.05 -11.24 -9.40
CA GLU A 164 29.11 -11.96 -10.68
C GLU A 164 29.95 -11.19 -11.71
N ALA A 165 29.70 -9.88 -11.86
CA ALA A 165 30.43 -9.02 -12.78
C ALA A 165 31.95 -8.97 -12.50
N PHE A 166 32.33 -9.13 -11.23
CA PHE A 166 33.73 -9.07 -10.78
C PHE A 166 34.19 -10.36 -10.08
N SER A 167 33.80 -11.53 -10.61
CA SER A 167 34.10 -12.84 -10.00
C SER A 167 35.59 -13.11 -9.73
N GLY A 168 36.48 -12.69 -10.63
CA GLY A 168 37.94 -12.80 -10.43
C GLY A 168 38.49 -11.84 -9.36
N ALA A 169 37.98 -10.62 -9.30
CA ALA A 169 38.37 -9.68 -8.24
C ALA A 169 37.86 -10.17 -6.88
N ARG A 170 36.66 -10.75 -6.84
CA ARG A 170 36.06 -11.32 -5.64
C ARG A 170 36.83 -12.53 -5.11
N SER A 171 37.34 -13.41 -5.98
CA SER A 171 38.08 -14.60 -5.53
C SER A 171 39.42 -14.23 -4.89
N ILE A 172 40.06 -13.16 -5.37
CA ILE A 172 41.33 -12.64 -4.85
C ILE A 172 41.10 -11.73 -3.63
N GLU A 173 40.13 -10.81 -3.74
CA GLU A 173 39.84 -9.78 -2.75
C GLU A 173 38.31 -9.64 -2.54
N PRO A 174 37.69 -10.50 -1.70
CA PRO A 174 36.23 -10.57 -1.53
C PRO A 174 35.58 -9.25 -1.08
N ALA A 175 36.33 -8.39 -0.39
CA ALA A 175 35.88 -7.09 0.07
C ALA A 175 35.60 -6.10 -1.09
N SER A 176 36.21 -6.31 -2.27
CA SER A 176 35.99 -5.48 -3.47
C SER A 176 34.60 -5.69 -4.11
N ALA A 177 33.97 -6.85 -3.86
CA ALA A 177 32.62 -7.19 -4.31
C ALA A 177 31.90 -8.05 -3.25
N PRO A 178 31.50 -7.45 -2.12
CA PRO A 178 31.03 -8.20 -0.95
C PRO A 178 29.62 -8.75 -1.15
N LEU A 179 29.42 -10.02 -0.79
CA LEU A 179 28.08 -10.62 -0.68
C LEU A 179 27.49 -10.56 0.73
N ALA A 180 28.34 -10.47 1.77
CA ALA A 180 27.88 -10.45 3.14
C ALA A 180 27.14 -9.14 3.47
N GLU A 181 26.15 -9.22 4.36
CA GLU A 181 25.51 -8.02 4.88
C GLU A 181 26.42 -7.31 5.90
N GLU A 182 26.76 -6.06 5.62
CA GLU A 182 27.35 -5.18 6.63
C GLU A 182 26.33 -4.86 7.73
N PRO A 183 26.74 -4.87 9.02
CA PRO A 183 25.86 -4.52 10.12
C PRO A 183 25.42 -3.05 10.01
N GLU A 184 24.16 -2.75 10.36
CA GLU A 184 23.60 -1.40 10.16
C GLU A 184 24.38 -0.28 10.85
N LYS A 185 25.06 -0.59 11.97
CA LYS A 185 25.89 0.37 12.71
C LYS A 185 27.23 0.68 12.03
N ALA A 186 27.69 -0.17 11.11
CA ALA A 186 28.94 0.02 10.37
C ALA A 186 28.75 0.85 9.09
N VAL A 187 27.50 1.06 8.66
CA VAL A 187 27.18 1.81 7.44
C VAL A 187 26.60 3.17 7.85
N ASP A 188 27.36 4.24 7.65
CA ASP A 188 26.82 5.59 7.87
C ASP A 188 25.82 5.94 6.75
N ARG A 189 24.53 5.95 7.09
CA ARG A 189 23.44 6.30 6.17
C ARG A 189 23.10 7.80 6.22
N SER A 190 23.98 8.65 6.75
CA SER A 190 23.73 10.09 6.94
C SER A 190 23.69 10.95 5.67
N SER A 191 23.98 10.40 4.48
CA SER A 191 23.99 11.15 3.21
C SER A 191 22.87 10.71 2.26
N GLY A 192 21.71 11.34 2.40
CA GLY A 192 20.57 11.15 1.48
C GLY A 192 19.50 12.21 1.68
N THR A 193 19.83 13.47 1.35
CA THR A 193 18.87 14.57 1.10
C THR A 193 18.01 14.29 -0.13
#